data_AF-F4G1F2-F1
#
_entry.id   AF-F4G1F2-F1
#
_cell.length_a   1.000
_cell.length_b   1.000
_cell.length_c   1.000
_cell.angle_alpha   90.00
_cell.angle_beta   90.00
_cell.angle_gamma   90.00
#
_symmetry.space_group_name_H-M   'P 1'
#
loop_
_entity.id
_entity.type
_entity.pdbx_description
1 polymer ?
#
loop_
_entity_poly.entity_id
_entity_poly.type
_entity_poly.pdbx_seq_one_letter_code
_entity_poly.pdbx_strand_id
1 'polypeptide(L)'
;MQFSFIQPAFAFSLLILLELVMAYYGLQRLVGKLDSFASKIEDMYLILIFKQVVTFFSNNDVVEQSLFGSLAGMSDKELLGYLRSKLGEMKQQIRGIGEGIERFENVKRNLSRISSLYSQIKIFIVFILANLALVIFLPNQAQLVDLGLVYGVELVALYYTFLSIVLYYKLGKDYSDVLKSIDSLDTSK
;
A
#
# COMPACT_ATOMS: atom_id res chain seq x y z
N MET A 1 -12.21 29.11 43.13
CA MET A 1 -11.14 28.14 42.82
C MET A 1 -11.23 27.76 41.35
N GLN A 2 -10.55 28.49 40.49
CA GLN A 2 -10.31 28.08 39.11
C GLN A 2 -8.79 28.07 38.94
N PHE A 3 -8.28 27.16 38.10
CA PHE A 3 -6.87 26.89 37.80
C PHE A 3 -6.16 25.83 38.65
N SER A 4 -6.34 24.57 38.25
CA SER A 4 -5.27 23.56 38.30
C SER A 4 -5.26 22.59 37.11
N PHE A 5 -6.22 22.65 36.18
CA PHE A 5 -6.32 21.68 35.07
C PHE A 5 -5.41 21.98 33.86
N ILE A 6 -4.94 23.23 33.70
CA ILE A 6 -4.12 23.63 32.54
C ILE A 6 -2.73 22.99 32.58
N GLN A 7 -2.07 22.99 33.74
CA GLN A 7 -0.76 22.35 33.90
C GLN A 7 -0.76 20.85 33.61
N PRO A 8 -1.68 20.02 34.15
CA PRO A 8 -1.75 18.61 33.81
C PRO A 8 -2.17 18.38 32.35
N ALA A 9 -3.04 19.22 31.78
CA ALA A 9 -3.37 19.16 30.35
C ALA A 9 -2.17 19.51 29.46
N PHE A 10 -1.36 20.50 29.82
CA PHE A 10 -0.13 20.79 29.08
C PHE A 10 0.87 19.64 29.18
N ALA A 11 1.07 19.09 30.39
CA ALA A 11 1.98 17.96 30.61
C ALA A 11 1.54 16.69 29.86
N PHE A 12 0.24 16.41 29.81
CA PHE A 12 -0.28 15.24 29.10
C PHE A 12 -0.16 15.37 27.56
N SER A 13 -0.30 16.59 27.01
CA SER A 13 -0.04 16.85 25.58
C SER A 13 1.45 16.68 25.27
N LEU A 14 2.35 17.15 26.14
CA LEU A 14 3.79 16.88 25.97
C LEU A 14 4.13 15.39 25.96
N LEU A 15 3.47 14.58 26.81
CA LEU A 15 3.64 13.12 26.81
C LEU A 15 3.18 12.51 25.48
N ILE A 16 2.02 12.90 24.97
CA ILE A 16 1.50 12.43 23.68
C ILE A 16 2.41 12.86 22.54
N LEU A 17 2.88 14.11 22.53
CA LEU A 17 3.83 14.58 21.52
C LEU A 17 5.12 13.74 21.55
N LEU A 18 5.63 13.41 22.73
CA LEU A 18 6.82 12.57 22.87
C LEU A 18 6.58 11.17 22.29
N GLU A 19 5.43 10.55 22.60
CA GLU A 19 5.03 9.27 22.00
C GLU A 19 4.90 9.37 20.47
N LEU A 20 4.25 10.43 19.97
CA LEU A 20 4.07 10.68 18.54
C LEU A 20 5.43 10.85 17.83
N VAL A 21 6.37 11.57 18.42
CA VAL A 21 7.73 11.75 17.87
C VAL A 21 8.49 10.43 17.85
N MET A 22 8.40 9.62 18.92
CA MET A 22 9.02 8.28 18.93
C MET A 22 8.40 7.37 17.87
N ALA A 23 7.08 7.36 17.75
CA ALA A 23 6.36 6.58 16.74
C ALA A 23 6.69 7.05 15.32
N TYR A 24 6.78 8.37 15.10
CA TYR A 24 7.19 8.97 13.83
C TYR A 24 8.62 8.58 13.45
N TYR A 25 9.55 8.55 14.40
CA TYR A 25 10.91 8.10 14.13
C TYR A 25 10.96 6.60 13.76
N GLY A 26 10.13 5.78 14.41
CA GLY A 26 9.89 4.39 14.01
C GLY A 26 9.38 4.30 12.56
N LEU A 27 8.35 5.08 12.22
CA LEU A 27 7.79 5.15 10.87
C LEU A 27 8.82 5.64 9.85
N GLN A 28 9.64 6.63 10.17
CA GLN A 28 10.69 7.14 9.29
C GLN A 28 11.67 6.03 8.88
N ARG A 29 12.06 5.16 9.82
CA ARG A 29 12.92 4.01 9.49
C ARG A 29 12.23 3.02 8.55
N LEU A 30 10.92 2.81 8.73
CA LEU A 30 10.14 1.93 7.85
C LEU A 30 9.99 2.52 6.45
N VAL A 31 9.64 3.80 6.34
CA VAL A 31 9.51 4.52 5.06
C VAL A 31 10.85 4.57 4.33
N GLY A 32 11.96 4.86 5.02
CA GLY A 32 13.28 4.88 4.39
C GLY A 32 13.69 3.52 3.81
N LYS A 33 13.32 2.42 4.46
CA LYS A 33 13.45 1.08 3.88
C LYS A 33 12.52 0.92 2.68
N LEU A 34 11.24 1.28 2.85
CA LEU A 34 10.23 1.16 1.80
C LEU A 34 10.67 1.88 0.52
N ASP A 35 11.15 3.12 0.59
CA ASP A 35 11.60 3.89 -0.57
C ASP A 35 12.75 3.19 -1.32
N SER A 36 13.67 2.54 -0.60
CA SER A 36 14.76 1.76 -1.21
C SER A 36 14.30 0.48 -1.91
N PHE A 37 13.14 -0.04 -1.53
CA PHE A 37 12.54 -1.26 -2.10
C PHE A 37 11.36 -0.98 -3.04
N ALA A 38 10.74 0.20 -2.96
CA ALA A 38 9.49 0.53 -3.65
C ALA A 38 9.62 0.38 -5.17
N SER A 39 10.70 0.92 -5.75
CA SER A 39 10.97 0.75 -7.18
C SER A 39 11.14 -0.72 -7.56
N LYS A 40 11.87 -1.49 -6.75
CA LYS A 40 12.06 -2.94 -6.98
C LYS A 40 10.74 -3.71 -6.90
N ILE A 41 9.86 -3.34 -5.97
CA ILE A 41 8.53 -3.95 -5.84
C ILE A 41 7.72 -3.66 -7.11
N GLU A 42 7.67 -2.40 -7.53
CA GLU A 42 6.95 -2.00 -8.74
C GLU A 42 7.49 -2.71 -10.00
N ASP A 43 8.81 -2.73 -10.17
CA ASP A 43 9.49 -3.41 -11.28
C ASP A 43 9.17 -4.91 -11.28
N MET A 44 9.18 -5.56 -10.11
CA MET A 44 8.93 -6.99 -9.98
C MET A 44 7.48 -7.36 -10.37
N TYR A 45 6.50 -6.54 -9.95
CA TYR A 45 5.11 -6.72 -10.37
C TYR A 45 4.94 -6.46 -11.87
N LEU A 46 5.58 -5.43 -12.42
CA LEU A 46 5.56 -5.14 -13.86
C LEU A 46 6.13 -6.30 -14.67
N ILE A 47 7.27 -6.85 -14.26
CA ILE A 47 7.89 -8.02 -14.90
C ILE A 47 6.95 -9.23 -14.84
N LEU A 48 6.32 -9.49 -13.69
CA LEU A 48 5.40 -10.61 -13.53
C LEU A 48 4.18 -10.47 -14.45
N ILE A 49 3.55 -9.29 -14.48
CA ILE A 49 2.42 -9.01 -15.39
C ILE A 49 2.87 -9.14 -16.84
N PHE A 50 4.03 -8.58 -17.19
CA PHE A 50 4.59 -8.69 -18.53
C PHE A 50 4.83 -10.16 -18.92
N LYS A 51 5.44 -10.97 -18.04
CA LYS A 51 5.65 -12.42 -18.26
C LYS A 51 4.31 -13.14 -18.47
N GLN A 52 3.28 -12.82 -17.69
CA GLN A 52 1.94 -13.39 -17.84
C GLN A 52 1.31 -13.01 -19.19
N VAL A 53 1.44 -11.75 -19.62
CA VAL A 53 0.94 -11.26 -20.92
C VAL A 53 1.67 -11.94 -22.07
N VAL A 54 3.00 -12.01 -22.02
CA VAL A 54 3.81 -12.70 -23.05
C VAL A 54 3.47 -14.19 -23.10
N THR A 55 3.30 -14.84 -21.94
CA THR A 55 2.90 -16.24 -21.87
C THR A 55 1.50 -16.45 -22.45
N PHE A 56 0.57 -15.53 -22.21
CA PHE A 56 -0.75 -15.55 -22.84
C PHE A 56 -0.65 -15.47 -24.37
N PHE A 57 0.08 -14.52 -24.92
CA PHE A 57 0.25 -14.42 -26.38
C PHE A 57 0.95 -15.65 -26.96
N SER A 58 2.07 -16.08 -26.37
CA SER A 58 2.80 -17.26 -26.82
C SER A 58 1.95 -18.53 -26.81
N ASN A 59 1.16 -18.76 -25.74
CA ASN A 59 0.32 -19.94 -25.66
C ASN A 59 -0.83 -19.89 -26.67
N ASN A 60 -1.38 -18.71 -26.95
CA ASN A 60 -2.48 -18.57 -27.91
C ASN A 60 -1.99 -18.62 -29.37
N ASP A 61 -0.82 -18.06 -29.68
CA ASP A 61 -0.18 -18.18 -31.01
C ASP A 61 0.19 -19.63 -31.32
N VAL A 62 0.71 -20.37 -30.34
CA VAL A 62 0.98 -21.81 -30.46
C VAL A 62 -0.33 -22.59 -30.63
N VAL A 63 -1.41 -22.18 -29.97
CA VAL A 63 -2.74 -22.78 -30.16
C VAL A 63 -3.27 -22.52 -31.57
N GLU A 64 -3.14 -21.32 -32.13
CA GLU A 64 -3.48 -21.04 -33.54
C GLU A 64 -2.68 -21.92 -34.51
N GLN A 65 -1.37 -22.06 -34.31
CA GLN A 65 -0.55 -22.93 -35.15
C GLN A 65 -0.93 -24.42 -35.01
N SER A 66 -1.30 -24.88 -33.80
CA SER A 66 -1.77 -26.25 -33.57
C SER A 66 -3.15 -26.52 -34.16
N LEU A 67 -4.02 -25.51 -34.19
CA LEU A 67 -5.34 -25.55 -34.82
C LEU A 67 -5.21 -25.84 -36.32
N PHE A 68 -4.30 -25.16 -37.03
CA PHE A 68 -4.08 -25.42 -38.47
C PHE A 68 -3.70 -26.88 -38.79
N GLY A 69 -3.07 -27.59 -37.85
CA GLY A 69 -2.72 -29.01 -38.00
C GLY A 69 -3.79 -30.00 -37.56
N SER A 70 -4.62 -29.67 -36.55
CA SER A 70 -5.58 -30.60 -35.93
C SER A 70 -7.03 -30.45 -36.42
N LEU A 71 -7.33 -29.41 -37.20
CA LEU A 71 -8.68 -29.14 -37.72
C LEU A 71 -9.07 -30.06 -38.89
N ALA A 72 -8.10 -30.73 -39.53
CA ALA A 72 -8.33 -31.69 -40.59
C ALA A 72 -8.91 -33.01 -40.01
N GLY A 73 -10.23 -33.08 -39.84
CA GLY A 73 -10.94 -34.31 -39.48
C GLY A 73 -11.87 -34.23 -38.27
N MET A 74 -11.99 -33.08 -37.60
CA MET A 74 -12.96 -32.88 -36.51
C MET A 74 -14.38 -32.64 -37.06
N SER A 75 -15.39 -33.22 -36.41
CA SER A 75 -16.79 -32.86 -36.67
C SER A 75 -17.14 -31.48 -36.09
N ASP A 76 -18.15 -30.80 -36.67
CA ASP A 76 -18.57 -29.46 -36.21
C ASP A 76 -18.88 -29.38 -34.71
N LYS A 77 -19.41 -30.47 -34.13
CA LYS A 77 -19.72 -30.56 -32.70
C LYS A 77 -18.47 -30.63 -31.83
N GLU A 78 -17.45 -31.37 -32.28
CA GLU A 78 -16.15 -31.48 -31.58
C GLU A 78 -15.37 -30.17 -31.70
N LEU A 79 -15.39 -29.54 -32.88
CA LEU A 79 -14.83 -28.22 -33.13
C LEU A 79 -15.43 -27.18 -32.17
N LEU A 80 -16.76 -27.12 -32.06
CA LEU A 80 -17.45 -26.19 -31.16
C LEU A 80 -17.13 -26.46 -29.69
N GLY A 81 -17.02 -27.73 -29.29
CA GLY A 81 -16.61 -28.12 -27.93
C GLY A 81 -15.19 -27.66 -27.61
N TYR A 82 -14.26 -27.88 -28.53
CA TYR A 82 -12.88 -27.44 -28.42
C TYR A 82 -12.76 -25.92 -28.33
N LEU A 83 -13.41 -25.18 -29.23
CA LEU A 83 -13.42 -23.71 -29.23
C LEU A 83 -13.99 -23.15 -27.93
N ARG A 84 -15.08 -23.72 -27.40
CA ARG A 84 -15.64 -23.32 -26.10
C ARG A 84 -14.67 -23.56 -24.95
N SER A 85 -13.98 -24.70 -24.94
CA SER A 85 -12.97 -24.98 -23.91
C SER A 85 -11.81 -23.99 -23.98
N LYS A 86 -11.31 -23.70 -25.18
CA LYS A 86 -10.22 -22.73 -25.37
C LYS A 86 -10.62 -21.32 -24.99
N LEU A 87 -11.83 -20.89 -25.35
CA LEU A 87 -12.39 -19.61 -24.89
C LEU A 87 -12.48 -19.56 -23.36
N GLY A 88 -12.81 -20.67 -22.70
CA GLY A 88 -12.81 -20.77 -21.24
C GLY A 88 -11.41 -20.60 -20.63
N GLU A 89 -10.41 -21.29 -21.16
CA GLU A 89 -9.00 -21.17 -20.74
C GLU A 89 -8.47 -19.75 -20.92
N MET A 90 -8.69 -19.15 -22.10
CA MET A 90 -8.30 -17.76 -22.38
C MET A 90 -8.96 -16.78 -21.40
N LYS A 91 -10.26 -16.96 -21.12
CA LYS A 91 -10.97 -16.12 -20.15
C LYS A 91 -10.35 -16.20 -18.76
N GLN A 92 -9.92 -17.39 -18.33
CA GLN A 92 -9.29 -17.58 -17.03
C GLN A 92 -7.89 -16.94 -16.98
N GLN A 93 -7.10 -17.05 -18.04
CA GLN A 93 -5.78 -16.41 -18.13
C GLN A 93 -5.89 -14.88 -18.14
N ILE A 94 -6.83 -14.31 -18.92
CA ILE A 94 -7.11 -12.86 -18.94
C ILE A 94 -7.51 -12.37 -17.56
N ARG A 95 -8.36 -13.12 -16.85
CA ARG A 95 -8.74 -12.79 -15.47
C ARG A 95 -7.53 -12.77 -14.53
N GLY A 96 -6.62 -13.74 -14.65
CA GLY A 96 -5.39 -13.79 -13.87
C GLY A 96 -4.49 -12.56 -14.10
N ILE A 97 -4.34 -12.13 -15.36
CA ILE A 97 -3.63 -10.90 -15.72
C ILE A 97 -4.31 -9.68 -15.09
N GLY A 98 -5.64 -9.58 -15.18
CA GLY A 98 -6.42 -8.50 -14.58
C GLY A 98 -6.23 -8.41 -13.07
N GLU A 99 -6.28 -9.54 -12.36
CA GLU A 99 -6.01 -9.60 -10.91
C GLU A 99 -4.56 -9.20 -10.57
N GLY A 100 -3.60 -9.54 -11.44
CA GLY A 100 -2.21 -9.09 -11.32
C GLY A 100 -2.05 -7.57 -11.42
N ILE A 101 -2.69 -6.97 -12.41
CA ILE A 101 -2.72 -5.50 -12.61
C ILE A 101 -3.36 -4.80 -11.41
N GLU A 102 -4.50 -5.30 -10.93
CA GLU A 102 -5.19 -4.72 -9.77
C GLU A 102 -4.30 -4.74 -8.51
N ARG A 103 -3.56 -5.84 -8.28
CA ARG A 103 -2.61 -5.91 -7.17
C ARG A 103 -1.47 -4.90 -7.32
N PHE A 104 -0.92 -4.73 -8.51
CA PHE A 104 0.11 -3.72 -8.78
C PHE A 104 -0.39 -2.30 -8.49
N GLU A 105 -1.60 -1.95 -8.96
CA GLU A 105 -2.19 -0.64 -8.70
C GLU A 105 -2.44 -0.41 -7.20
N ASN A 106 -2.91 -1.43 -6.49
CA ASN A 106 -3.12 -1.37 -5.05
C ASN A 106 -1.80 -1.15 -4.29
N VAL A 107 -0.72 -1.83 -4.71
CA VAL A 107 0.63 -1.63 -4.14
C VAL A 107 1.08 -0.18 -4.35
N LYS A 108 1.02 0.33 -5.58
CA LYS A 108 1.39 1.71 -5.92
C LYS A 108 0.58 2.73 -5.12
N ARG A 109 -0.73 2.51 -5.00
CA ARG A 109 -1.63 3.36 -4.20
C ARG A 109 -1.25 3.35 -2.72
N ASN A 110 -0.94 2.18 -2.15
CA ASN A 110 -0.53 2.07 -0.75
C ASN A 110 0.83 2.74 -0.49
N LEU A 111 1.80 2.58 -1.39
CA LEU A 111 3.10 3.26 -1.32
C LEU A 111 2.92 4.78 -1.29
N SER A 112 2.18 5.32 -2.26
CA SER A 112 1.87 6.76 -2.33
C SER A 112 1.11 7.25 -1.09
N ARG A 113 0.16 6.46 -0.58
CA ARG A 113 -0.60 6.79 0.63
C ARG A 113 0.30 6.86 1.87
N ILE A 114 1.22 5.91 2.04
CA ILE A 114 2.18 5.94 3.16
C ILE A 114 3.07 7.18 3.08
N SER A 115 3.61 7.50 1.89
CA SER A 115 4.45 8.69 1.70
C SER A 115 3.70 10.00 1.99
N SER A 116 2.44 10.08 1.55
CA SER A 116 1.56 11.22 1.83
C SER A 116 1.27 11.36 3.32
N LEU A 117 0.88 10.29 4.00
CA LEU A 117 0.63 10.29 5.45
C LEU A 117 1.89 10.65 6.24
N TYR A 118 3.04 10.10 5.87
CA TYR A 118 4.33 10.44 6.48
C TYR A 118 4.63 11.94 6.41
N SER A 119 4.37 12.55 5.25
CA SER A 119 4.54 13.99 5.04
C SER A 119 3.56 14.82 5.89
N GLN A 120 2.30 14.38 5.98
CA GLN A 120 1.28 15.04 6.82
C GLN A 120 1.62 14.97 8.31
N ILE A 121 2.07 13.81 8.80
CA ILE A 121 2.49 13.63 10.21
C ILE A 121 3.65 14.57 10.54
N LYS A 122 4.62 14.72 9.63
CA LYS A 122 5.72 15.68 9.81
C LYS A 122 5.21 17.11 9.99
N ILE A 123 4.24 17.52 9.18
CA ILE A 123 3.62 18.85 9.28
C ILE A 123 2.87 19.00 10.60
N PHE A 124 2.11 17.97 11.01
CA PHE A 124 1.40 17.98 12.30
C PHE A 124 2.35 18.11 13.49
N ILE A 125 3.47 17.39 13.51
CA ILE A 125 4.47 17.52 14.58
C ILE A 125 5.01 18.95 14.66
N VAL A 126 5.36 19.56 13.53
CA VAL A 126 5.83 20.95 13.48
C VAL A 126 4.74 21.91 13.96
N PHE A 127 3.50 21.70 13.54
CA PHE A 127 2.36 22.50 13.98
C PHE A 127 2.13 22.38 15.48
N ILE A 128 2.14 21.16 16.04
CA ILE A 128 1.97 20.92 17.48
C ILE A 128 3.08 21.61 18.28
N LEU A 129 4.34 21.48 17.86
CA LEU A 129 5.48 22.15 18.51
C LEU A 129 5.31 23.67 18.53
N ALA A 130 4.89 24.26 17.40
CA ALA A 130 4.68 25.70 17.30
C ALA A 130 3.54 26.17 18.22
N ASN A 131 2.40 25.48 18.24
CA ASN A 131 1.27 25.87 19.07
C ASN A 131 1.56 25.65 20.55
N LEU A 132 2.21 24.54 20.95
CA LEU A 132 2.61 24.34 22.36
C LEU A 132 3.58 25.41 22.86
N ALA A 133 4.47 25.91 22.01
CA ALA A 133 5.33 27.05 22.36
C ALA A 133 4.52 28.34 22.55
N LEU A 134 3.49 28.57 21.73
CA LEU A 134 2.61 29.73 21.83
C LEU A 134 1.70 29.70 23.06
N VAL A 135 1.22 28.52 23.47
CA VAL A 135 0.38 28.32 24.66
C VAL A 135 1.00 28.95 25.92
N ILE A 136 2.34 28.95 26.04
CA ILE A 136 3.06 29.50 27.20
C ILE A 136 2.84 31.02 27.35
N PHE A 137 2.59 31.74 26.25
CA PHE A 137 2.47 33.20 26.23
C PHE A 137 1.01 33.71 26.21
N LEU A 138 0.04 32.80 26.09
CA LEU A 138 -1.37 33.16 25.97
C LEU A 138 -2.05 33.40 27.32
N PRO A 139 -3.12 34.22 27.39
CA PRO A 139 -3.95 34.33 28.58
C PRO A 139 -4.74 33.02 28.83
N ASN A 140 -4.98 32.69 30.11
CA ASN A 140 -5.50 31.39 30.55
C ASN A 140 -6.74 30.84 29.82
N GLN A 141 -7.66 31.69 29.35
CA GLN A 141 -8.84 31.24 28.60
C GLN A 141 -8.49 30.79 27.17
N ALA A 142 -7.56 31.49 26.51
CA ALA A 142 -7.06 31.11 25.19
C ALA A 142 -6.18 29.86 25.25
N GLN A 143 -5.43 29.67 26.35
CA GLN A 143 -4.62 28.46 26.57
C GLN A 143 -5.44 27.18 26.53
N LEU A 144 -6.62 27.14 27.15
CA LEU A 144 -7.49 25.96 27.18
C LEU A 144 -8.02 25.58 25.80
N VAL A 145 -8.42 26.58 25.02
CA VAL A 145 -8.91 26.36 23.65
C VAL A 145 -7.78 25.86 22.76
N ASP A 146 -6.61 26.49 22.85
CA ASP A 146 -5.45 26.14 22.03
C ASP A 146 -4.89 24.75 22.39
N LEU A 147 -4.82 24.42 23.69
CA LEU A 147 -4.52 23.06 24.15
C LEU A 147 -5.51 22.04 23.58
N GLY A 148 -6.81 22.33 23.59
CA GLY A 148 -7.82 21.44 23.02
C GLY A 148 -7.61 21.19 21.51
N LEU A 149 -7.19 22.20 20.76
CA LEU A 149 -6.83 22.07 19.35
C LEU A 149 -5.57 21.23 19.17
N VAL A 150 -4.53 21.49 19.96
CA VAL A 150 -3.29 20.71 19.95
C VAL A 150 -3.59 19.23 20.20
N TYR A 151 -4.39 18.90 21.22
CA TYR A 151 -4.83 17.54 21.50
C TYR A 151 -5.54 16.88 20.31
N GLY A 152 -6.44 17.61 19.66
CA GLY A 152 -7.13 17.10 18.48
C GLY A 152 -6.15 16.74 17.35
N VAL A 153 -5.17 17.62 17.09
CA VAL A 153 -4.15 17.38 16.07
C VAL A 153 -3.22 16.22 16.46
N GLU A 154 -2.83 16.12 17.73
CA GLU A 154 -2.02 15.02 18.26
C GLU A 154 -2.70 13.66 18.04
N LEU A 155 -3.99 13.54 18.37
CA LEU A 155 -4.75 12.30 18.17
C LEU A 155 -4.89 11.93 16.70
N VAL A 156 -5.13 12.91 15.83
CA VAL A 156 -5.18 12.67 14.37
C VAL A 156 -3.82 12.23 13.84
N ALA A 157 -2.73 12.84 14.32
CA ALA A 157 -1.37 12.48 13.93
C ALA A 157 -1.00 11.07 14.39
N LEU A 158 -1.38 10.68 15.61
CA LEU A 158 -1.23 9.31 16.11
C LEU A 158 -1.99 8.31 15.24
N TYR A 159 -3.26 8.60 14.94
CA TYR A 159 -4.08 7.75 14.07
C TYR A 159 -3.43 7.55 12.70
N TYR A 160 -2.92 8.61 12.08
CA TYR A 160 -2.23 8.51 10.79
C TYR A 160 -0.91 7.74 10.89
N THR A 161 -0.21 7.85 12.02
CA THR A 161 1.01 7.08 12.28
C THR A 161 0.70 5.59 12.35
N PHE A 162 -0.32 5.19 13.11
CA PHE A 162 -0.78 3.79 13.16
C PHE A 162 -1.25 3.27 11.81
N LEU A 163 -2.04 4.05 11.07
CA LEU A 163 -2.51 3.68 9.74
C LEU A 163 -1.33 3.43 8.78
N SER A 164 -0.31 4.29 8.82
CA SER A 164 0.88 4.15 7.97
C SER A 164 1.66 2.87 8.29
N ILE A 165 1.80 2.54 9.58
CA ILE A 165 2.46 1.30 10.03
C ILE A 165 1.67 0.07 9.56
N VAL A 166 0.34 0.06 9.70
CA VAL A 166 -0.50 -1.06 9.25
C VAL A 166 -0.40 -1.25 7.74
N LEU A 167 -0.44 -0.16 6.96
CA LEU A 167 -0.27 -0.22 5.51
C LEU A 167 1.11 -0.76 5.11
N TYR A 168 2.16 -0.36 5.84
CA TYR A 168 3.52 -0.88 5.63
C TYR A 168 3.58 -2.40 5.82
N TYR A 169 3.02 -2.92 6.91
CA TYR A 169 2.99 -4.37 7.15
C TYR A 169 2.19 -5.13 6.08
N LYS A 170 1.08 -4.56 5.61
CA LYS A 170 0.29 -5.15 4.52
C LYS A 170 1.10 -5.26 3.23
N LEU A 171 1.81 -4.20 2.85
CA LEU A 171 2.71 -4.19 1.69
C LEU A 171 3.84 -5.23 1.82
N GLY A 172 4.46 -5.35 3.00
CA GLY A 172 5.52 -6.33 3.23
C GLY A 172 5.05 -7.77 3.03
N LYS A 173 3.81 -8.07 3.43
CA LYS A 173 3.18 -9.38 3.20
C LYS A 173 2.92 -9.62 1.72
N ASP A 174 2.30 -8.65 1.04
CA ASP A 174 1.98 -8.75 -0.39
C ASP A 174 3.27 -8.95 -1.22
N TYR A 175 4.36 -8.25 -0.89
CA TYR A 175 5.66 -8.43 -1.54
C TYR A 175 6.24 -9.85 -1.35
N SER A 176 6.21 -10.36 -0.11
CA SER A 176 6.67 -11.74 0.18
C SER A 176 5.90 -12.78 -0.63
N ASP A 177 4.58 -12.58 -0.79
CA ASP A 177 3.74 -13.52 -1.53
C ASP A 177 4.04 -13.49 -3.04
N VAL A 178 4.41 -12.33 -3.59
CA VAL A 178 4.85 -12.22 -4.99
C VAL A 178 6.25 -12.80 -5.21
N LEU A 179 7.16 -12.62 -4.26
CA LEU A 179 8.50 -13.19 -4.38
C LEU A 179 8.42 -14.73 -4.44
N LYS A 180 7.58 -15.33 -3.59
CA LYS A 180 7.30 -16.78 -3.61
C LYS A 180 6.64 -17.25 -4.90
N SER A 181 5.79 -16.44 -5.52
CA SER A 181 5.13 -16.82 -6.78
C SER A 181 6.06 -16.73 -7.98
N ILE A 182 7.07 -15.84 -7.93
CA ILE A 182 8.13 -15.79 -8.93
C ILE A 182 9.05 -17.01 -8.78
N ASP A 183 9.47 -17.33 -7.56
CA ASP A 183 10.32 -18.50 -7.29
C ASP A 183 9.63 -19.80 -7.72
N SER A 184 8.32 -19.95 -7.48
CA SER A 184 7.58 -21.13 -7.92
C SER A 184 7.46 -21.24 -9.44
N LEU A 185 7.35 -20.12 -10.16
CA LEU A 185 7.32 -20.08 -11.62
C LEU A 185 8.68 -20.41 -12.28
N ASP A 186 9.80 -20.17 -11.59
CA ASP A 186 11.13 -20.53 -12.10
C ASP A 186 11.52 -21.99 -11.76
N THR A 187 10.96 -22.58 -10.70
CA THR A 187 11.16 -24.00 -10.35
C THR A 187 10.33 -25.01 -11.14
N SER A 188 9.41 -24.57 -12.02
CA SER A 188 8.61 -25.48 -12.86
C SER A 188 9.26 -25.87 -14.20
N LYS A 189 10.56 -25.62 -14.37
CA LYS A 189 11.37 -26.09 -15.50
C LYS A 189 12.02 -27.43 -15.18
#